data_AF-A0A151C172-F1
#
_entry.id   AF-A0A151C172-F1
#
_cell.length_a   1.000
_cell.length_b   1.000
_cell.length_c   1.000
_cell.angle_alpha   90.00
_cell.angle_beta   90.00
_cell.angle_gamma   90.00
#
_symmetry.space_group_name_H-M   'P 1'
#
loop_
_entity.id
_entity.type
_entity.pdbx_description
1 polymer ?
#
loop_
_entity_poly.entity_id
_entity_poly.type
_entity_poly.pdbx_seq_one_letter_code
_entity_poly.pdbx_strand_id
1 'polypeptide(L)'
;MGIRYSAVAFDAHLSDIARESPYRVYRRDPFDRLKGIGCLPTCDHSSRDWHEPCRGCLLLDKAWRDLQMLTEPEWPEAARPAYRMFEGDVTYGTDWSEEFPWVAAIQPEDVPAIRDDLLTLGVDDFAPAVQRRRRNSDPVTDCFDYEVMFLEHAKKFMTWLAEDGRGMVYLIG
;
A
#
# COMPACT_ATOMS: atom_id res chain seq x y z
N MET A 1 -12.37 -1.72 -15.66
CA MET A 1 -11.40 -1.00 -14.79
C MET A 1 -10.64 -2.07 -14.03
N GLY A 2 -9.33 -1.90 -13.80
CA GLY A 2 -8.50 -2.93 -13.16
C GLY A 2 -8.38 -2.72 -11.66
N ILE A 3 -7.88 -3.76 -10.97
CA ILE A 3 -7.61 -3.78 -9.53
C ILE A 3 -6.61 -2.69 -9.15
N ARG A 4 -6.93 -1.94 -8.09
CA ARG A 4 -6.15 -0.82 -7.58
C ARG A 4 -5.84 -0.99 -6.10
N TYR A 5 -4.84 -0.25 -5.64
CA TYR A 5 -4.49 -0.14 -4.24
C TYR A 5 -4.76 1.26 -3.71
N SER A 6 -5.44 1.33 -2.57
CA SER A 6 -5.61 2.57 -1.81
C SER A 6 -5.51 2.31 -0.32
N ALA A 7 -4.95 3.27 0.40
CA ALA A 7 -4.78 3.23 1.85
C ALA A 7 -5.25 4.54 2.50
N VAL A 8 -5.74 4.40 3.73
CA VAL A 8 -6.16 5.50 4.59
C VAL A 8 -5.50 5.37 5.96
N ALA A 9 -5.02 6.48 6.48
CA ALA A 9 -4.43 6.54 7.81
C ALA A 9 -5.50 6.57 8.90
N PHE A 10 -5.19 6.02 10.07
CA PHE A 10 -6.03 6.11 11.25
C PHE A 10 -5.21 6.41 12.51
N ASP A 11 -5.83 7.09 13.46
CA ASP A 11 -5.18 7.44 14.73
C ASP A 11 -5.12 6.23 15.68
N ALA A 12 -4.10 6.15 16.53
CA ALA A 12 -3.84 4.98 17.37
C ALA A 12 -5.01 4.52 18.25
N HIS A 13 -5.95 5.39 18.61
CA HIS A 13 -7.15 5.00 19.37
C HIS A 13 -8.15 4.14 18.58
N LEU A 14 -7.99 4.04 17.25
CA LEU A 14 -8.79 3.17 16.37
C LEU A 14 -8.14 1.81 16.12
N SER A 15 -6.97 1.53 16.71
CA SER A 15 -6.19 0.30 16.48
C SER A 15 -7.00 -0.98 16.69
N ASP A 16 -7.79 -1.05 17.77
CA ASP A 16 -8.62 -2.23 18.06
C ASP A 16 -9.71 -2.44 17.01
N ILE A 17 -10.35 -1.36 16.55
CA ILE A 17 -11.34 -1.41 15.47
C ILE A 17 -10.68 -1.82 14.16
N ALA A 18 -9.50 -1.27 13.85
CA ALA A 18 -8.75 -1.60 12.65
C ALA A 18 -8.30 -3.07 12.64
N ARG A 19 -7.95 -3.62 13.80
CA ARG A 19 -7.54 -5.02 13.97
C ARG A 19 -8.71 -5.99 13.82
N GLU A 20 -9.86 -5.70 14.43
CA GLU A 20 -11.03 -6.57 14.39
C GLU A 20 -11.79 -6.47 13.06
N SER A 21 -11.85 -5.27 12.49
CA SER A 21 -12.67 -4.99 11.31
C SER A 21 -12.07 -3.84 10.48
N PRO A 22 -10.97 -4.09 9.75
CA PRO A 22 -10.27 -3.06 8.98
C PRO A 22 -11.20 -2.37 7.98
N TYR A 23 -12.13 -3.13 7.38
CA TYR A 23 -13.14 -2.60 6.49
C TYR A 23 -14.02 -1.50 7.10
N ARG A 24 -14.25 -1.50 8.42
CA ARG A 24 -15.04 -0.44 9.10
C ARG A 24 -14.29 0.88 9.20
N VAL A 25 -12.97 0.84 9.29
CA VAL A 25 -12.12 2.05 9.24
C VAL A 25 -12.05 2.55 7.80
N TYR A 26 -11.80 1.66 6.85
CA TYR A 26 -11.72 1.98 5.43
C TYR A 26 -13.05 2.54 4.87
N ARG A 27 -14.19 1.93 5.21
CA ARG A 27 -15.52 2.39 4.76
C ARG A 27 -15.95 3.72 5.41
N ARG A 28 -15.31 4.15 6.50
CA ARG A 28 -15.59 5.44 7.13
C ARG A 28 -14.91 6.63 6.45
N ASP A 29 -14.03 6.42 5.47
CA ASP A 29 -13.70 7.42 4.44
C ASP A 29 -12.95 6.79 3.26
N PRO A 30 -13.47 6.94 2.03
CA PRO A 30 -12.66 7.68 1.04
C PRO A 30 -13.37 8.88 0.38
N PHE A 31 -14.69 9.03 0.58
CA PHE A 31 -15.51 10.12 -0.01
C PHE A 31 -16.70 10.57 0.85
N ASP A 32 -16.82 10.14 2.12
CA ASP A 32 -18.05 10.30 2.90
C ASP A 32 -17.83 11.06 4.22
N ARG A 33 -17.72 12.39 4.10
CA ARG A 33 -18.06 13.41 5.11
C ARG A 33 -17.71 13.15 6.59
N LEU A 34 -16.56 12.55 6.90
CA LEU A 34 -16.00 12.57 8.24
C LEU A 34 -14.58 13.14 8.22
N LYS A 35 -14.48 14.45 8.46
CA LYS A 35 -13.24 15.04 8.98
C LYS A 35 -12.85 14.24 10.23
N GLY A 36 -11.79 13.41 10.14
CA GLY A 36 -11.28 12.66 11.29
C GLY A 36 -10.69 11.27 10.99
N ILE A 37 -10.90 10.69 9.80
CA ILE A 37 -10.19 9.49 9.35
C ILE A 37 -9.45 9.84 8.06
N GLY A 38 -8.24 9.34 7.87
CA GLY A 38 -7.41 9.69 6.73
C GLY A 38 -6.72 11.04 6.95
N CYS A 39 -7.18 12.13 6.35
CA CYS A 39 -6.36 13.33 6.21
C CYS A 39 -6.58 14.40 7.31
N LEU A 40 -5.50 15.06 7.74
CA LEU A 40 -5.56 16.22 8.65
C LEU A 40 -6.33 17.38 7.99
N PRO A 41 -6.94 18.31 8.75
CA PRO A 41 -7.66 19.47 8.19
C PRO A 41 -6.83 20.36 7.26
N THR A 42 -5.51 20.25 7.32
CA THR A 42 -4.52 20.97 6.50
C THR A 42 -4.19 20.27 5.18
N CYS A 43 -4.69 19.07 4.96
CA CYS A 43 -4.46 18.34 3.71
C CYS A 43 -5.29 18.99 2.60
N ASP A 44 -4.62 19.46 1.56
CA ASP A 44 -5.26 20.04 0.39
C ASP A 44 -5.53 18.95 -0.64
N HIS A 45 -6.79 18.54 -0.78
CA HIS A 45 -7.25 17.58 -1.79
C HIS A 45 -7.69 18.30 -3.08
N SER A 46 -7.42 19.60 -3.22
CA SER A 46 -7.80 20.38 -4.40
C SER A 46 -6.93 20.07 -5.62
N SER A 47 -5.83 19.34 -5.45
CA SER A 47 -4.99 18.90 -6.57
C SER A 47 -5.71 17.82 -7.39
N ARG A 48 -5.90 18.10 -8.67
CA ARG A 48 -6.42 17.17 -9.69
C ARG A 48 -5.56 15.91 -9.89
N ASP A 49 -4.41 15.82 -9.25
CA ASP A 49 -3.54 14.64 -9.22
C ASP A 49 -3.80 13.81 -7.97
N TRP A 50 -4.69 12.82 -8.12
CA TRP A 50 -5.04 11.84 -7.08
C TRP A 50 -3.90 10.85 -6.76
N HIS A 51 -2.78 10.97 -7.46
CA HIS A 51 -1.61 10.10 -7.27
C HIS A 51 -0.63 10.64 -6.22
N GLU A 52 -0.65 11.94 -5.92
CA GLU A 52 0.21 12.51 -4.87
C GLU A 52 -0.32 12.07 -3.48
N PRO A 53 0.54 11.52 -2.61
CA PRO A 53 0.10 11.09 -1.29
C PRO A 53 -0.21 12.28 -0.38
N CYS A 54 -1.21 12.09 0.47
CA CYS A 54 -1.60 12.97 1.57
C CYS A 54 -1.09 12.39 2.90
N ARG A 55 -0.98 13.22 3.96
CA ARG A 55 -0.72 12.73 5.35
C ARG A 55 -1.76 11.75 5.89
N GLY A 56 -2.83 11.44 5.16
CA GLY A 56 -3.56 10.23 5.49
C GLY A 56 -4.38 9.57 4.41
N CYS A 57 -4.03 9.76 3.15
CA CYS A 57 -4.39 8.78 2.13
C CYS A 57 -3.26 8.57 1.12
N LEU A 58 -3.23 7.38 0.54
CA LEU A 58 -2.28 6.96 -0.47
C LEU A 58 -3.02 6.17 -1.54
N LEU A 59 -2.76 6.47 -2.81
CA LEU A 59 -3.22 5.70 -3.95
C LEU A 59 -1.98 5.20 -4.70
N LEU A 60 -1.85 3.89 -4.89
CA LEU A 60 -0.76 3.30 -5.67
C LEU A 60 -1.21 2.85 -7.07
N ASP A 61 -2.49 3.10 -7.39
CA ASP A 61 -3.15 2.67 -8.61
C ASP A 61 -2.82 1.19 -8.90
N LYS A 62 -2.19 0.86 -10.03
CA LYS A 62 -1.85 -0.52 -10.43
C LYS A 62 -0.43 -0.94 -10.05
N ALA A 63 0.42 -0.01 -9.60
CA ALA A 63 1.80 -0.28 -9.24
C ALA A 63 1.92 -1.20 -8.01
N TRP A 64 0.83 -1.39 -7.26
CA TRP A 64 0.80 -2.26 -6.08
C TRP A 64 1.30 -3.67 -6.36
N ARG A 65 1.04 -4.22 -7.56
CA ARG A 65 1.47 -5.58 -7.89
C ARG A 65 2.99 -5.65 -8.06
N ASP A 66 3.58 -4.64 -8.67
CA ASP A 66 5.04 -4.56 -8.84
C ASP A 66 5.74 -4.28 -7.51
N LEU A 67 5.15 -3.42 -6.66
CA LEU A 67 5.63 -3.18 -5.30
C LEU A 67 5.47 -4.41 -4.39
N GLN A 68 4.42 -5.20 -4.58
CA GLN A 68 4.26 -6.49 -3.93
C GLN A 68 5.36 -7.45 -4.37
N MET A 69 5.60 -7.61 -5.68
CA MET A 69 6.68 -8.48 -6.18
C MET A 69 8.07 -8.05 -5.68
N LEU A 70 8.30 -6.74 -5.60
CA LEU A 70 9.54 -6.15 -5.07
C LEU A 70 9.80 -6.55 -3.62
N THR A 71 8.75 -6.73 -2.83
CA THR A 71 8.84 -6.97 -1.38
C THR A 71 8.55 -8.40 -0.98
N GLU A 72 7.99 -9.22 -1.86
CA GLU A 72 7.60 -10.59 -1.58
C GLU A 72 8.81 -11.46 -1.20
N PRO A 73 8.69 -12.30 -0.15
CA PRO A 73 9.75 -13.22 0.23
C PRO A 73 10.18 -14.13 -0.90
N GLU A 74 11.48 -14.37 -0.99
CA GLU A 74 12.02 -15.45 -1.78
C GLU A 74 12.07 -16.71 -0.92
N TRP A 75 11.44 -17.81 -1.33
CA TRP A 75 11.60 -19.06 -0.59
C TRP A 75 13.08 -19.48 -0.57
N PRO A 76 13.70 -19.79 0.59
CA PRO A 76 13.10 -20.04 1.91
C PRO A 76 13.18 -18.87 2.91
N GLU A 77 13.50 -17.66 2.45
CA GLU A 77 13.60 -16.45 3.26
C GLU A 77 12.26 -16.04 3.88
N ALA A 78 12.34 -15.41 5.06
CA ALA A 78 11.17 -14.83 5.70
C ALA A 78 10.73 -13.56 4.96
N ALA A 79 9.43 -13.25 5.04
CA ALA A 79 8.90 -11.99 4.51
C ALA A 79 9.59 -10.80 5.20
N ARG A 80 10.13 -9.89 4.39
CA ARG A 80 10.64 -8.61 4.89
C ARG A 80 9.48 -7.72 5.37
N PRO A 81 9.71 -6.82 6.35
CA PRO A 81 8.64 -6.00 6.91
C PRO A 81 7.80 -5.24 5.86
N ALA A 82 8.44 -4.67 4.82
CA ALA A 82 7.76 -3.90 3.77
C ALA A 82 6.68 -4.70 3.04
N TYR A 83 6.81 -6.03 2.97
CA TYR A 83 5.81 -6.90 2.31
C TYR A 83 4.41 -6.75 2.93
N ARG A 84 4.32 -6.51 4.25
CA ARG A 84 3.03 -6.33 4.93
C ARG A 84 2.22 -5.14 4.39
N MET A 85 2.88 -4.16 3.77
CA MET A 85 2.19 -3.04 3.13
C MET A 85 1.46 -3.43 1.84
N PHE A 86 1.92 -4.50 1.18
CA PHE A 86 1.45 -4.94 -0.12
C PHE A 86 0.90 -6.36 -0.11
N GLU A 87 0.75 -6.98 1.06
CA GLU A 87 0.28 -8.35 1.20
C GLU A 87 -1.18 -8.49 0.73
N GLY A 88 -1.52 -9.66 0.19
CA GLY A 88 -2.87 -10.03 -0.19
C GLY A 88 -3.11 -9.99 -1.70
N ASP A 89 -4.27 -10.48 -2.11
CA ASP A 89 -4.70 -10.44 -3.51
C ASP A 89 -6.23 -10.43 -3.56
N VAL A 90 -6.79 -9.95 -4.67
CA VAL A 90 -8.24 -10.02 -4.89
C VAL A 90 -8.63 -11.49 -5.03
N THR A 91 -9.71 -11.86 -4.34
CA THR A 91 -10.29 -13.20 -4.49
C THR A 91 -11.52 -13.11 -5.37
N TYR A 92 -11.68 -14.09 -6.26
CA TYR A 92 -12.80 -14.14 -7.19
C TYR A 92 -13.81 -15.18 -6.75
N GLY A 93 -15.10 -14.86 -6.91
CA GLY A 93 -16.18 -15.82 -6.80
C GLY A 93 -15.99 -16.97 -7.80
N THR A 94 -16.69 -18.08 -7.57
CA THR A 94 -16.55 -19.31 -8.37
C THR A 94 -16.79 -19.15 -9.87
N ASP A 95 -17.54 -18.11 -10.27
CA ASP A 95 -17.87 -17.80 -11.66
C ASP A 95 -17.14 -16.55 -12.19
N TRP A 96 -16.16 -16.02 -11.45
CA TRP A 96 -15.42 -14.80 -11.78
C TRP A 96 -16.29 -13.53 -11.90
N SER A 97 -17.56 -13.59 -11.47
CA SER A 97 -18.48 -12.45 -11.56
C SER A 97 -18.43 -11.54 -10.33
N GLU A 98 -17.99 -12.09 -9.19
CA GLU A 98 -17.83 -11.36 -7.93
C GLU A 98 -16.34 -11.20 -7.62
N GLU A 99 -15.93 -9.96 -7.35
CA GLU A 99 -14.59 -9.61 -6.88
C GLU A 99 -14.66 -9.24 -5.40
N PHE A 100 -13.90 -9.95 -4.58
CA PHE A 100 -13.79 -9.67 -3.15
C PHE A 100 -12.44 -8.98 -2.89
N PRO A 101 -12.44 -7.69 -2.51
CA PRO A 101 -11.22 -6.96 -2.28
C PRO A 101 -10.46 -7.52 -1.08
N TRP A 102 -9.14 -7.46 -1.14
CA TRP A 102 -8.31 -7.69 0.04
C TRP A 102 -8.28 -6.42 0.89
N VAL A 103 -8.47 -6.56 2.19
CA VAL A 103 -8.46 -5.42 3.13
C VAL A 103 -7.72 -5.80 4.40
N ALA A 104 -6.69 -5.04 4.74
CA ALA A 104 -5.86 -5.29 5.90
C ALA A 104 -5.43 -4.01 6.61
N ALA A 105 -5.12 -4.14 7.91
CA ALA A 105 -4.64 -3.05 8.75
C ALA A 105 -3.17 -3.24 9.13
N ILE A 106 -2.43 -2.14 9.13
CA ILE A 106 -1.10 -2.01 9.71
C ILE A 106 -1.24 -1.12 10.94
N GLN A 107 -0.85 -1.66 12.09
CA GLN A 107 -0.98 -0.97 13.36
C GLN A 107 0.12 0.08 13.53
N PRO A 108 -0.11 1.15 14.31
CA PRO A 108 0.90 2.19 14.53
C PRO A 108 2.24 1.63 15.02
N GLU A 109 2.24 0.59 15.84
CA GLU A 109 3.44 -0.08 16.35
C GLU A 109 4.25 -0.81 15.27
N ASP A 110 3.60 -1.26 14.19
CA ASP A 110 4.25 -1.97 13.08
C ASP A 110 4.84 -1.01 12.04
N VAL A 111 4.28 0.19 11.92
CA VAL A 111 4.62 1.18 10.89
C VAL A 111 6.12 1.50 10.83
N PRO A 112 6.85 1.77 11.93
CA PRO A 112 8.27 2.14 11.86
C PRO A 112 9.15 1.08 11.21
N ALA A 113 8.94 -0.21 11.53
CA ALA A 113 9.72 -1.29 10.96
C ALA A 113 9.47 -1.46 9.45
N ILE A 114 8.22 -1.30 9.02
CA ILE A 114 7.82 -1.35 7.61
C ILE A 114 8.39 -0.16 6.85
N ARG A 115 8.32 1.05 7.41
CA ARG A 115 8.92 2.27 6.85
C ARG A 115 10.42 2.08 6.64
N ASP A 116 11.14 1.65 7.68
CA ASP A 116 12.60 1.54 7.63
C ASP A 116 13.05 0.55 6.56
N ASP A 117 12.36 -0.58 6.45
CA ASP A 117 12.61 -1.56 5.40
C ASP A 117 12.28 -1.01 4.00
N LEU A 118 11.14 -0.32 3.84
CA LEU A 118 10.71 0.28 2.57
C LEU A 118 11.69 1.34 2.07
N LEU A 119 12.30 2.11 2.97
CA LEU A 119 13.31 3.12 2.64
C LEU A 119 14.62 2.53 2.09
N THR A 120 14.87 1.23 2.30
CA THR A 120 16.05 0.55 1.73
C THR A 120 15.91 0.23 0.25
N LEU A 121 14.69 0.24 -0.29
CA LEU A 121 14.39 -0.13 -1.67
C LEU A 121 14.68 1.02 -2.64
N GLY A 122 15.14 0.71 -3.83
CA GLY A 122 15.39 1.66 -4.91
C GLY A 122 15.01 1.12 -6.29
N VAL A 123 15.26 1.93 -7.31
CA VAL A 123 14.99 1.58 -8.71
C VAL A 123 15.71 0.30 -9.15
N ASP A 124 16.92 0.08 -8.66
CA ASP A 124 17.77 -1.06 -9.03
C ASP A 124 17.20 -2.41 -8.55
N ASP A 125 16.28 -2.39 -7.58
CA ASP A 125 15.67 -3.61 -7.02
C ASP A 125 14.51 -4.15 -7.88
N PHE A 126 13.95 -3.34 -8.78
CA PHE A 126 12.82 -3.75 -9.63
C PHE A 126 13.20 -4.78 -10.68
N ALA A 127 14.32 -4.59 -11.37
CA ALA A 127 14.73 -5.53 -12.42
C ALA A 127 14.94 -6.95 -11.86
N PRO A 128 15.66 -7.17 -10.75
CA PRO A 128 15.72 -8.48 -10.08
C PRO A 128 14.35 -9.04 -9.69
N ALA A 129 13.47 -8.21 -9.11
CA ALA A 129 12.13 -8.63 -8.69
C ALA A 129 11.26 -9.11 -9.86
N VAL A 130 11.28 -8.39 -10.98
CA VAL A 130 10.56 -8.78 -12.21
C VAL A 130 11.19 -10.02 -12.83
N GLN A 131 12.53 -10.11 -12.87
CA GLN A 131 13.24 -11.25 -13.46
C GLN A 131 12.89 -12.56 -12.75
N ARG A 132 12.70 -12.55 -11.42
CA ARG A 132 12.28 -13.72 -10.64
C ARG A 132 10.94 -14.32 -11.08
N ARG A 133 10.00 -13.46 -11.49
CA ARG A 133 8.64 -13.88 -11.88
C ARG A 133 8.57 -14.28 -13.36
N ARG A 134 9.53 -13.84 -14.18
CA ARG A 134 9.63 -14.23 -15.57
C ARG A 134 10.05 -15.70 -15.69
N ARG A 135 9.41 -16.42 -16.60
CA ARG A 135 9.76 -17.81 -16.93
C ARG A 135 10.93 -17.92 -17.90
N ASN A 136 11.27 -16.83 -18.60
CA ASN A 136 12.36 -16.76 -19.56
C ASN A 136 13.58 -16.05 -18.97
N SER A 137 14.74 -16.34 -19.55
CA SER A 137 16.03 -15.76 -19.14
C SER A 137 16.36 -14.44 -19.84
N ASP A 138 15.40 -13.87 -20.59
CA ASP A 138 15.62 -12.61 -21.29
C ASP A 138 15.75 -11.48 -20.26
N PRO A 139 16.79 -10.62 -20.38
CA PRO A 139 17.01 -9.54 -19.42
C PRO A 139 15.84 -8.55 -19.43
N VAL A 140 15.45 -8.09 -18.24
CA VAL A 140 14.46 -7.02 -18.10
C VAL A 140 15.07 -5.70 -18.55
N THR A 141 14.46 -5.06 -19.55
CA THR A 141 14.86 -3.74 -20.09
C THR A 141 13.77 -2.69 -19.87
N ASP A 142 12.81 -2.97 -18.99
CA ASP A 142 11.65 -2.13 -18.75
C ASP A 142 12.08 -0.82 -18.04
N CYS A 143 11.36 0.26 -18.29
CA CYS A 143 11.53 1.50 -17.55
C CYS A 143 10.60 1.48 -16.34
N PHE A 144 11.15 1.68 -15.14
CA PHE A 144 10.41 1.59 -13.87
C PHE A 144 9.97 2.96 -13.33
N ASP A 145 9.95 4.01 -14.15
CA ASP A 145 9.64 5.37 -13.68
C ASP A 145 8.30 5.46 -12.96
N TYR A 146 7.31 4.69 -13.42
CA TYR A 146 5.96 4.67 -12.85
C TYR A 146 5.94 3.99 -11.47
N GLU A 147 6.59 2.83 -11.36
CA GLU A 147 6.68 2.06 -10.13
C GLU A 147 7.57 2.77 -9.10
N VAL A 148 8.66 3.40 -9.54
CA VAL A 148 9.55 4.21 -8.70
C VAL A 148 8.80 5.41 -8.13
N MET A 149 8.00 6.12 -8.94
CA MET A 149 7.16 7.21 -8.45
C MET A 149 6.25 6.73 -7.30
N PHE A 150 5.57 5.59 -7.47
CA PHE A 150 4.70 5.05 -6.43
C PHE A 150 5.44 4.47 -5.23
N LEU A 151 6.66 3.93 -5.41
CA LEU A 151 7.53 3.54 -4.32
C LEU A 151 7.88 4.77 -3.46
N GLU A 152 8.24 5.89 -4.07
CA GLU A 152 8.53 7.14 -3.36
C GLU A 152 7.29 7.69 -2.65
N HIS A 153 6.10 7.54 -3.25
CA HIS A 153 4.85 7.90 -2.58
C HIS A 153 4.57 7.04 -1.35
N ALA A 154 4.80 5.73 -1.46
CA ALA A 154 4.67 4.79 -0.34
C ALA A 154 5.66 5.12 0.80
N LYS A 155 6.93 5.39 0.47
CA LYS A 155 7.97 5.83 1.44
C LYS A 155 7.56 7.09 2.17
N LYS A 156 7.12 8.11 1.43
CA LYS A 156 6.66 9.40 1.98
C LYS A 156 5.46 9.20 2.91
N PHE A 157 4.48 8.39 2.50
CA PHE A 157 3.31 8.08 3.31
C PHE A 157 3.66 7.35 4.60
N MET A 158 4.45 6.28 4.54
CA MET A 158 4.88 5.52 5.71
C MET A 158 5.73 6.34 6.67
N THR A 159 6.52 7.29 6.14
CA THR A 159 7.26 8.25 6.96
C THR A 159 6.31 9.13 7.77
N TRP A 160 5.28 9.69 7.15
CA TRP A 160 4.28 10.50 7.86
C TRP A 160 3.50 9.69 8.90
N LEU A 161 3.11 8.46 8.60
CA LEU A 161 2.44 7.60 9.59
C LEU A 161 3.32 7.37 10.82
N ALA A 162 4.61 7.11 10.61
CA ALA A 162 5.55 6.89 11.70
C ALA A 162 5.79 8.15 12.54
N GLU A 163 5.91 9.32 11.89
CA GLU A 163 6.01 10.62 12.57
C GLU A 163 4.77 10.93 13.42
N ASP A 164 3.59 10.63 12.89
CA ASP A 164 2.32 10.97 13.51
C ASP A 164 1.83 9.90 14.51
N GLY A 165 2.53 8.77 14.63
CA GLY A 165 2.11 7.63 15.47
C GLY A 165 0.78 7.02 15.02
N ARG A 166 0.55 6.96 13.70
CA ARG A 166 -0.70 6.51 13.07
C ARG A 166 -0.52 5.15 12.42
N GLY A 167 -1.61 4.41 12.33
CA GLY A 167 -1.70 3.19 11.54
C GLY A 167 -2.33 3.46 10.18
N MET A 168 -2.51 2.42 9.37
CA MET A 168 -3.24 2.50 8.11
C MET A 168 -4.09 1.27 7.84
N VAL A 169 -5.17 1.46 7.10
CA VAL A 169 -5.90 0.37 6.44
C VAL A 169 -5.75 0.54 4.95
N TYR A 170 -5.48 -0.55 4.25
CA TYR A 170 -5.41 -0.57 2.80
C TYR A 170 -6.40 -1.56 2.20
N LEU A 171 -6.74 -1.30 0.94
CA LEU A 171 -7.62 -2.10 0.12
C LEU A 171 -6.93 -2.38 -1.22
N ILE A 172 -6.99 -3.62 -1.68
CA ILE A 172 -6.65 -4.05 -3.03
C ILE A 172 -7.93 -4.57 -3.68
N GLY A 173 -8.42 -3.90 -4.73
CA GLY A 173 -9.67 -4.23 -5.40
C GLY A 173 -10.13 -3.19 -6.41
#